data_AF-T0L7U6-F1
#
_entry.id   AF-T0L7U6-F1
#
_cell.length_a   1.000
_cell.length_b   1.000
_cell.length_c   1.000
_cell.angle_alpha   90.00
_cell.angle_beta   90.00
_cell.angle_gamma   90.00
#
_symmetry.space_group_name_H-M   'P 1'
#
loop_
_entity.id
_entity.type
_entity.pdbx_description
1 polymer ?
#
loop_
_entity_poly.entity_id
_entity_poly.type
_entity_poly.pdbx_seq_one_letter_code
_entity_poly.pdbx_strand_id
1 'polypeptide(L)'
;MVSILSCHSQYRYSDKKMQKIDACEILKNIDGNLDVIERNADKIILGNDNCVLDLLDSLTYKFVNNNEMKYIEALDSICQVADGYVGEAYWDIGREIFHKNFKGYFKYLYDHRSKNDCMEKRLIDGVSFEIHMAEDRENAKQEIDAFLRNKIIELKLTESEIEYLKKLQARFDPGMYD
;
A
#
# COMPACT_ATOMS: atom_id res chain seq x y z
N MET A 1 22.89 52.66 -28.03
CA MET A 1 21.51 52.17 -27.84
C MET A 1 21.57 50.70 -27.49
N VAL A 2 21.56 50.39 -26.20
CA VAL A 2 21.56 49.01 -25.71
C VAL A 2 20.18 48.78 -25.11
N SER A 3 19.30 48.12 -25.86
CA SER A 3 17.99 47.70 -25.36
C SER A 3 18.16 46.41 -24.58
N ILE A 4 18.17 46.54 -23.25
CA ILE A 4 18.07 45.41 -22.32
C ILE A 4 16.57 45.05 -22.24
N LEU A 5 16.16 44.05 -23.01
CA LEU A 5 14.86 43.39 -22.84
C LEU A 5 14.97 42.48 -21.61
N SER A 6 14.56 43.01 -20.45
CA SER A 6 14.37 42.20 -19.24
C SER A 6 13.11 41.35 -19.43
N CYS A 7 13.29 40.07 -19.78
CA CYS A 7 12.21 39.09 -19.78
C CYS A 7 11.93 38.68 -18.31
N HIS A 8 11.16 39.49 -17.58
CA HIS A 8 10.59 39.08 -16.29
C HIS A 8 9.46 38.10 -16.56
N SER A 9 9.80 36.82 -16.70
CA SER A 9 8.83 35.72 -16.58
C SER A 9 8.32 35.69 -15.14
N GLN A 10 7.23 36.41 -14.88
CA GLN A 10 6.43 36.23 -13.68
C GLN A 10 5.85 34.82 -13.73
N TYR A 11 6.57 33.85 -13.16
CA TYR A 11 5.97 32.60 -12.72
C TYR A 11 4.93 32.95 -11.65
N ARG A 12 3.69 33.15 -12.08
CA ARG A 12 2.52 33.06 -11.19
C ARG A 12 2.45 31.62 -10.72
N TYR A 13 3.10 31.32 -9.59
CA TYR A 13 2.69 30.23 -8.72
C TYR A 13 1.26 30.56 -8.28
N SER A 14 0.29 30.03 -9.03
CA SER A 14 -1.08 29.98 -8.58
C SER A 14 -1.10 28.92 -7.48
N ASP A 15 -0.98 29.34 -6.22
CA ASP A 15 -1.40 28.57 -5.05
C ASP A 15 -2.89 28.27 -5.18
N LYS A 16 -3.26 27.30 -6.02
CA LYS A 16 -4.52 26.61 -5.86
C LYS A 16 -4.39 25.85 -4.55
N LYS A 17 -4.89 26.44 -3.48
CA LYS A 17 -5.05 25.80 -2.17
C LYS A 17 -5.63 24.42 -2.43
N MET A 18 -4.80 23.37 -2.31
CA MET A 18 -5.22 22.00 -2.60
C MET A 18 -6.40 21.70 -1.66
N GLN A 19 -7.57 21.43 -2.24
CA GLN A 19 -8.78 21.27 -1.47
C GLN A 19 -8.71 19.94 -0.73
N LYS A 20 -8.47 20.00 0.58
CA LYS A 20 -8.44 18.84 1.47
C LYS A 20 -9.85 18.23 1.57
N ILE A 21 -9.92 16.90 1.63
CA ILE A 21 -11.14 16.17 1.97
C ILE A 21 -11.00 15.68 3.41
N ASP A 22 -12.05 15.83 4.20
CA ASP A 22 -12.06 15.39 5.59
C ASP A 22 -12.21 13.87 5.70
N ALA A 23 -11.11 13.19 6.01
CA ALA A 23 -11.09 11.74 6.25
C ALA A 23 -12.05 11.31 7.38
N CYS A 24 -12.31 12.18 8.37
CA CYS A 24 -13.22 11.86 9.46
C CYS A 24 -14.68 11.73 8.96
N GLU A 25 -15.07 12.48 7.95
CA GLU A 25 -16.41 12.34 7.33
C GLU A 25 -16.50 11.09 6.45
N ILE A 26 -15.40 10.74 5.76
CA ILE A 26 -15.31 9.48 4.99
C ILE A 26 -15.52 8.27 5.90
N LEU A 27 -14.85 8.26 7.06
CA LEU A 27 -14.90 7.20 8.06
C LEU A 27 -16.31 6.86 8.56
N LYS A 28 -17.20 7.86 8.66
CA LYS A 28 -18.58 7.65 9.13
C LYS A 28 -19.38 6.72 8.22
N ASN A 29 -19.01 6.62 6.95
CA ASN A 29 -19.66 5.74 5.97
C ASN A 29 -18.65 5.29 4.90
N ILE A 30 -17.68 4.48 5.29
CA ILE A 30 -16.63 3.99 4.38
C ILE A 30 -17.24 3.32 3.14
N ASP A 31 -18.22 2.43 3.34
CA ASP A 31 -18.80 1.64 2.26
C ASP A 31 -19.52 2.51 1.21
N GLY A 32 -20.16 3.61 1.65
CA GLY A 32 -20.78 4.59 0.74
C GLY A 32 -19.79 5.59 0.11
N ASN A 33 -18.54 5.61 0.56
CA ASN A 33 -17.52 6.57 0.14
C ASN A 33 -16.34 5.95 -0.63
N LEU A 34 -16.38 4.66 -0.97
CA LEU A 34 -15.27 3.97 -1.68
C LEU A 34 -14.87 4.70 -2.98
N ASP A 35 -15.84 5.05 -3.82
CA ASP A 35 -15.59 5.82 -5.05
C ASP A 35 -14.94 7.18 -4.78
N VAL A 36 -15.25 7.80 -3.64
CA VAL A 36 -14.67 9.09 -3.24
C VAL A 36 -13.23 8.91 -2.82
N ILE A 37 -12.93 7.82 -2.09
CA ILE A 37 -11.58 7.44 -1.67
C ILE A 37 -10.69 7.23 -2.89
N GLU A 38 -11.11 6.37 -3.82
CA GLU A 38 -10.31 6.01 -4.99
C GLU A 38 -9.97 7.22 -5.87
N ARG A 39 -10.93 8.16 -6.04
CA ARG A 39 -10.76 9.32 -6.93
C ARG A 39 -10.06 10.52 -6.30
N ASN A 40 -9.91 10.55 -4.97
CA ASN A 40 -9.41 11.73 -4.26
C ASN A 40 -8.41 11.38 -3.15
N ALA A 41 -7.71 10.25 -3.28
CA ALA A 41 -6.68 9.83 -2.34
C ALA A 41 -5.68 10.95 -2.00
N ASP A 42 -5.22 11.69 -3.02
CA ASP A 42 -4.30 12.82 -2.90
C ASP A 42 -4.80 13.95 -2.00
N LYS A 43 -6.13 14.14 -1.90
CA LYS A 43 -6.76 15.14 -1.05
C LYS A 43 -7.12 14.61 0.33
N ILE A 44 -7.37 13.31 0.44
CA ILE A 44 -7.73 12.63 1.69
C ILE A 44 -6.51 12.53 2.60
N ILE A 45 -5.33 12.16 2.06
CA ILE A 45 -4.10 12.05 2.85
C ILE A 45 -3.63 13.37 3.47
N LEU A 46 -4.15 14.51 2.99
CA LEU A 46 -3.87 15.83 3.56
C LEU A 46 -4.82 16.22 4.70
N GLY A 47 -5.77 15.35 5.04
CA GLY A 47 -6.82 15.55 6.04
C GLY A 47 -6.28 15.61 7.47
N ASN A 48 -7.10 15.17 8.42
CA ASN A 48 -6.65 14.98 9.80
C ASN A 48 -5.89 13.65 9.90
N ASP A 49 -4.63 13.70 10.36
CA ASP A 49 -3.73 12.53 10.38
C ASP A 49 -4.33 11.32 11.09
N ASN A 50 -4.94 11.50 12.26
CA ASN A 50 -5.57 10.40 13.00
C ASN A 50 -6.71 9.77 12.20
N CYS A 51 -7.56 10.59 11.57
CA CYS A 51 -8.64 10.06 10.73
C CYS A 51 -8.13 9.39 9.44
N VAL A 52 -6.97 9.80 8.91
CA VAL A 52 -6.34 9.12 7.77
C VAL A 52 -5.85 7.73 8.21
N LEU A 53 -5.18 7.64 9.36
CA LEU A 53 -4.72 6.36 9.91
C LEU A 53 -5.91 5.44 10.25
N ASP A 54 -6.93 5.95 10.95
CA ASP A 54 -8.15 5.20 11.26
C ASP A 54 -8.86 4.71 9.98
N LEU A 55 -8.79 5.49 8.88
CA LEU A 55 -9.34 5.09 7.58
C LEU A 55 -8.56 3.91 6.99
N LEU A 56 -7.24 3.96 7.01
CA LEU A 56 -6.38 2.86 6.56
C LEU A 56 -6.62 1.60 7.38
N ASP A 57 -6.68 1.73 8.71
CA ASP A 57 -6.95 0.61 9.62
C ASP A 57 -8.32 0.01 9.36
N SER A 58 -9.34 0.85 9.14
CA SER A 58 -10.70 0.39 8.86
C SER A 58 -10.82 -0.33 7.52
N LEU A 59 -10.16 0.17 6.47
CA LEU A 59 -10.09 -0.48 5.16
C LEU A 59 -9.34 -1.82 5.26
N THR A 60 -8.22 -1.84 5.97
CA THR A 60 -7.42 -3.05 6.23
C THR A 60 -8.24 -4.10 6.97
N TYR A 61 -8.88 -3.71 8.07
CA TYR A 61 -9.77 -4.58 8.84
C TYR A 61 -10.89 -5.15 7.98
N LYS A 62 -11.57 -4.31 7.18
CA LYS A 62 -12.65 -4.75 6.29
C LYS A 62 -12.13 -5.71 5.21
N PHE A 63 -10.97 -5.45 4.61
CA PHE A 63 -10.36 -6.36 3.64
C PHE A 63 -9.98 -7.70 4.27
N VAL A 64 -9.36 -7.69 5.44
CA VAL A 64 -8.94 -8.89 6.16
C VAL A 64 -10.14 -9.77 6.53
N ASN A 65 -11.23 -9.17 7.02
CA ASN A 65 -12.37 -9.93 7.55
C ASN A 65 -13.43 -10.28 6.49
N ASN A 66 -13.64 -9.44 5.48
CA ASN A 66 -14.69 -9.66 4.48
C ASN A 66 -14.14 -10.17 3.14
N ASN A 67 -12.84 -9.99 2.88
CA ASN A 67 -12.17 -10.35 1.63
C ASN A 67 -12.83 -9.75 0.36
N GLU A 68 -13.45 -8.58 0.47
CA GLU A 68 -14.02 -7.84 -0.66
C GLU A 68 -12.95 -6.95 -1.32
N MET A 69 -12.74 -7.11 -2.63
CA MET A 69 -11.65 -6.43 -3.36
C MET A 69 -11.72 -4.90 -3.31
N LYS A 70 -12.92 -4.33 -3.22
CA LYS A 70 -13.14 -2.88 -3.13
C LYS A 70 -12.34 -2.20 -2.00
N TYR A 71 -12.06 -2.91 -0.91
CA TYR A 71 -11.29 -2.34 0.21
C TYR A 71 -9.79 -2.30 -0.10
N ILE A 72 -9.24 -3.31 -0.77
CA ILE A 72 -7.84 -3.28 -1.20
C ILE A 72 -7.64 -2.36 -2.41
N GLU A 73 -8.64 -2.18 -3.26
CA GLU A 73 -8.64 -1.19 -4.35
C GLU A 73 -8.61 0.26 -3.79
N ALA A 74 -9.39 0.53 -2.73
CA ALA A 74 -9.32 1.79 -2.01
C ALA A 74 -7.98 2.00 -1.30
N LEU A 75 -7.41 0.96 -0.67
CA LEU A 75 -6.05 1.01 -0.11
C LEU A 75 -5.01 1.29 -1.19
N ASP A 76 -5.02 0.57 -2.31
CA ASP A 76 -4.06 0.80 -3.40
C ASP A 76 -4.15 2.25 -3.89
N SER A 77 -5.35 2.79 -4.10
CA SER A 77 -5.54 4.18 -4.51
C SER A 77 -4.87 5.18 -3.55
N ILE A 78 -4.93 4.94 -2.23
CA ILE A 78 -4.21 5.74 -1.24
C ILE A 78 -2.70 5.47 -1.29
N CYS A 79 -2.30 4.20 -1.41
CA CYS A 79 -0.90 3.78 -1.50
C CYS A 79 -0.14 4.52 -2.62
N GLN A 80 -0.76 4.65 -3.80
CA GLN A 80 -0.15 5.28 -4.98
C GLN A 80 0.30 6.73 -4.75
N VAL A 81 -0.29 7.41 -3.77
CA VAL A 81 0.03 8.81 -3.41
C VAL A 81 0.62 8.94 -2.01
N ALA A 82 0.77 7.84 -1.27
CA ALA A 82 1.19 7.85 0.13
C ALA A 82 2.68 8.21 0.29
N ASP A 83 2.94 9.19 1.14
CA ASP A 83 4.26 9.60 1.61
C ASP A 83 4.27 9.77 3.14
N GLY A 84 5.45 10.06 3.70
CA GLY A 84 5.63 10.30 5.15
C GLY A 84 4.95 9.25 6.03
N TYR A 85 4.18 9.72 7.02
CA TYR A 85 3.51 8.88 8.01
C TYR A 85 2.49 7.89 7.38
N VAL A 86 1.82 8.27 6.29
CA VAL A 86 0.90 7.38 5.56
C VAL A 86 1.69 6.26 4.90
N GLY A 87 2.83 6.59 4.30
CA GLY A 87 3.73 5.62 3.69
C GLY A 87 4.32 4.63 4.69
N GLU A 88 4.60 5.07 5.92
CA GLU A 88 5.06 4.23 7.04
C GLU A 88 3.97 3.29 7.55
N ALA A 89 2.72 3.76 7.67
CA ALA A 89 1.57 2.93 8.07
C ALA A 89 1.39 1.71 7.14
N TYR A 90 1.76 1.83 5.86
CA TYR A 90 1.67 0.72 4.92
C TYR A 90 2.63 -0.45 5.19
N TRP A 91 3.69 -0.28 5.99
CA TRP A 91 4.52 -1.40 6.42
C TRP A 91 3.73 -2.39 7.27
N ASP A 92 2.96 -1.87 8.23
CA ASP A 92 2.09 -2.68 9.08
C ASP A 92 0.91 -3.27 8.30
N ILE A 93 0.28 -2.47 7.42
CA ILE A 93 -0.83 -2.93 6.57
C ILE A 93 -0.40 -4.09 5.67
N GLY A 94 0.74 -3.94 4.97
CA GLY A 94 1.27 -4.97 4.07
C GLY A 94 1.52 -6.29 4.80
N ARG A 95 2.13 -6.21 5.99
CA ARG A 95 2.38 -7.35 6.88
C ARG A 95 1.09 -7.98 7.40
N GLU A 96 0.17 -7.17 7.91
CA GLU A 96 -1.08 -7.66 8.49
C GLU A 96 -1.91 -8.41 7.45
N ILE A 97 -2.08 -7.82 6.28
CA ILE A 97 -2.84 -8.44 5.19
C ILE A 97 -2.14 -9.73 4.73
N PHE A 98 -0.81 -9.73 4.62
CA PHE A 98 -0.04 -10.92 4.25
C PHE A 98 -0.34 -12.11 5.15
N HIS A 99 -0.31 -11.92 6.48
CA HIS A 99 -0.55 -13.00 7.43
C HIS A 99 -2.03 -13.35 7.60
N LYS A 100 -2.92 -12.36 7.63
CA LYS A 100 -4.34 -12.57 7.98
C LYS A 100 -5.24 -12.85 6.77
N ASN A 101 -4.91 -12.33 5.58
CA ASN A 101 -5.68 -12.57 4.36
C ASN A 101 -4.77 -12.73 3.11
N PHE A 102 -3.79 -13.65 3.19
CA PHE A 102 -2.90 -13.95 2.07
C PHE A 102 -3.63 -14.24 0.76
N LYS A 103 -4.71 -15.02 0.80
CA LYS A 103 -5.45 -15.43 -0.39
C LYS A 103 -6.01 -14.24 -1.16
N GLY A 104 -6.68 -13.33 -0.45
CA GLY A 104 -7.21 -12.11 -1.05
C GLY A 104 -6.11 -11.24 -1.61
N TYR A 105 -5.06 -11.05 -0.82
CA TYR A 105 -3.96 -10.18 -1.21
C TYR A 105 -3.20 -10.70 -2.42
N PHE A 106 -2.81 -11.97 -2.39
CA PHE A 106 -2.09 -12.60 -3.50
C PHE A 106 -2.92 -12.59 -4.78
N LYS A 107 -4.24 -12.83 -4.69
CA LYS A 107 -5.13 -12.70 -5.84
C LYS A 107 -5.09 -11.29 -6.42
N TYR A 108 -5.21 -10.27 -5.57
CA TYR A 108 -5.17 -8.88 -6.00
C TYR A 108 -3.86 -8.55 -6.71
N LEU A 109 -2.72 -8.87 -6.09
CA LEU A 109 -1.38 -8.64 -6.65
C LEU A 109 -1.20 -9.38 -7.98
N TYR A 110 -1.58 -10.65 -8.05
CA TYR A 110 -1.47 -11.43 -9.27
C TYR A 110 -2.32 -10.83 -10.38
N ASP A 111 -3.59 -10.49 -10.13
CA ASP A 111 -4.47 -9.90 -11.15
C ASP A 111 -3.96 -8.52 -11.64
N HIS A 112 -3.21 -7.79 -10.79
CA HIS A 112 -2.67 -6.46 -11.09
C HIS A 112 -1.18 -6.44 -11.48
N ARG A 113 -0.51 -7.59 -11.56
CA ARG A 113 0.95 -7.75 -11.82
C ARG A 113 1.53 -7.07 -13.06
N SER A 114 0.69 -6.62 -13.99
CA SER A 114 1.11 -5.88 -15.19
C SER A 114 1.22 -4.37 -14.98
N LYS A 115 0.70 -3.87 -13.85
CA LYS A 115 0.80 -2.48 -13.41
C LYS A 115 1.94 -2.39 -12.40
N ASN A 116 2.65 -1.27 -12.40
CA ASN A 116 3.63 -0.99 -11.34
C ASN A 116 2.83 -0.71 -10.05
N ASP A 117 2.54 -1.76 -9.28
CA ASP A 117 1.57 -1.71 -8.18
C ASP A 117 2.24 -1.37 -6.84
N CYS A 118 1.69 -0.36 -6.16
CA CYS A 118 2.19 0.11 -4.87
C CYS A 118 2.01 -0.96 -3.80
N MET A 119 0.90 -1.71 -3.84
CA MET A 119 0.62 -2.75 -2.86
C MET A 119 1.66 -3.88 -2.92
N GLU A 120 2.17 -4.23 -4.10
CA GLU A 120 3.27 -5.19 -4.25
C GLU A 120 4.51 -4.72 -3.48
N LYS A 121 4.86 -3.43 -3.62
CA LYS A 121 5.96 -2.83 -2.86
C LYS A 121 5.68 -2.88 -1.36
N ARG A 122 4.46 -2.60 -0.91
CA ARG A 122 4.14 -2.62 0.53
C ARG A 122 4.16 -4.02 1.14
N LEU A 123 3.80 -5.04 0.37
CA LEU A 123 4.04 -6.43 0.77
C LEU A 123 5.54 -6.67 1.00
N ILE A 124 6.38 -6.30 0.03
CA ILE A 124 7.82 -6.52 0.11
C ILE A 124 8.43 -5.75 1.28
N ASP A 125 8.10 -4.46 1.41
CA ASP A 125 8.59 -3.61 2.49
C ASP A 125 8.18 -4.17 3.86
N GLY A 126 6.91 -4.56 4.04
CA GLY A 126 6.36 -5.05 5.30
C GLY A 126 6.95 -6.39 5.74
N VAL A 127 7.07 -7.36 4.82
CA VAL A 127 7.68 -8.67 5.15
C VAL A 127 9.20 -8.53 5.37
N SER A 128 9.88 -7.69 4.58
CA SER A 128 11.31 -7.43 4.77
C SER A 128 11.58 -6.77 6.13
N PHE A 129 10.71 -5.84 6.53
CA PHE A 129 10.79 -5.17 7.82
C PHE A 129 10.52 -6.15 8.98
N GLU A 130 9.53 -7.04 8.85
CA GLU A 130 9.27 -8.10 9.84
C GLU A 130 10.51 -8.97 10.08
N ILE A 131 11.16 -9.42 9.01
CA ILE A 131 12.39 -10.22 9.10
C ILE A 131 13.53 -9.40 9.73
N HIS A 132 13.68 -8.14 9.33
CA HIS A 132 14.73 -7.25 9.85
C HIS A 132 14.61 -7.03 11.37
N MET A 133 13.38 -6.86 11.85
CA MET A 133 13.07 -6.59 13.27
C MET A 133 13.08 -7.84 14.15
N ALA A 134 13.19 -9.04 13.58
CA ALA A 134 13.26 -10.28 14.33
C ALA A 134 14.61 -10.42 15.07
N GLU A 135 14.57 -10.93 16.30
CA GLU A 135 15.79 -11.24 17.06
C GLU A 135 16.66 -12.28 16.34
N ASP A 136 16.03 -13.27 15.71
CA ASP A 136 16.65 -14.26 14.83
C ASP A 136 16.12 -14.09 13.40
N ARG A 137 16.84 -13.29 12.60
CA ARG A 137 16.47 -12.97 11.21
C ARG A 137 16.44 -14.21 10.30
N GLU A 138 17.31 -15.18 10.55
CA GLU A 138 17.38 -16.41 9.74
C GLU A 138 16.18 -17.31 10.03
N ASN A 139 15.82 -17.49 11.31
CA ASN A 139 14.62 -18.23 11.68
C ASN A 139 13.35 -17.54 11.14
N ALA A 140 13.23 -16.22 11.26
CA ALA A 140 12.09 -15.48 10.72
C ALA A 140 11.94 -15.68 9.19
N LYS A 141 13.06 -15.64 8.45
CA LYS A 141 13.05 -15.94 7.02
C LYS A 141 12.56 -17.37 6.72
N GLN A 142 13.00 -18.35 7.50
CA GLN A 142 12.55 -19.74 7.34
C GLN A 142 11.06 -19.92 7.64
N GLU A 143 10.52 -19.19 8.61
CA GLU A 143 9.09 -19.16 8.93
C GLU A 143 8.25 -18.57 7.79
N ILE A 144 8.68 -17.44 7.22
CA ILE A 144 8.05 -16.85 6.03
C ILE A 144 8.09 -17.82 4.84
N ASP A 145 9.23 -18.47 4.61
CA ASP A 145 9.36 -19.45 3.54
C ASP A 145 8.44 -20.66 3.75
N ALA A 146 8.29 -21.12 5.00
CA ALA A 146 7.38 -22.21 5.36
C ALA A 146 5.92 -21.80 5.17
N PHE A 147 5.56 -20.58 5.59
CA PHE A 147 4.24 -20.00 5.36
C PHE A 147 3.87 -19.99 3.87
N LEU A 148 4.76 -19.48 3.01
CA LEU A 148 4.54 -19.42 1.57
C LEU A 148 4.40 -20.82 0.93
N ARG A 149 5.25 -21.78 1.33
CA ARG A 149 5.13 -23.18 0.89
C ARG A 149 3.78 -23.79 1.26
N ASN A 150 3.31 -23.53 2.47
CA ASN A 150 1.99 -23.99 2.93
C ASN A 150 0.87 -23.35 2.11
N LYS A 151 0.96 -22.03 1.82
CA LYS A 151 -0.03 -21.33 1.01
C LYS A 151 -0.10 -21.81 -0.45
N ILE A 152 1.04 -22.18 -1.05
CA ILE A 152 1.05 -22.82 -2.38
C ILE A 152 0.18 -24.08 -2.41
N ILE A 153 0.32 -24.94 -1.39
CA ILE A 153 -0.42 -26.21 -1.28
C ILE A 153 -1.89 -25.95 -0.93
N GLU A 154 -2.15 -25.12 0.09
CA GLU A 154 -3.48 -24.79 0.59
C GLU A 154 -4.37 -24.18 -0.51
N LEU A 155 -3.83 -23.21 -1.26
CA LEU A 155 -4.56 -22.47 -2.28
C LEU A 155 -4.53 -23.15 -3.64
N LYS A 156 -3.77 -24.24 -3.80
CA LYS A 156 -3.60 -24.97 -5.07
C LYS A 156 -3.19 -24.04 -6.21
N LEU A 157 -2.18 -23.21 -5.96
CA LEU A 157 -1.70 -22.23 -6.93
C LEU A 157 -1.23 -22.91 -8.23
N THR A 158 -1.54 -22.31 -9.37
CA THR A 158 -1.04 -22.72 -10.68
C THR A 158 0.46 -22.49 -10.81
N GLU A 159 1.10 -23.11 -11.80
CA GLU A 159 2.54 -22.90 -12.07
C GLU A 159 2.88 -21.42 -12.27
N SER A 160 2.01 -20.67 -12.97
CA SER A 160 2.20 -19.24 -13.21
C SER A 160 2.07 -18.38 -11.95
N GLU A 161 1.16 -18.75 -11.04
CA GLU A 161 0.99 -18.09 -9.75
C GLU A 161 2.18 -18.42 -8.83
N ILE A 162 2.68 -19.66 -8.85
CA ILE A 162 3.87 -20.06 -8.11
C ILE A 162 5.09 -19.29 -8.62
N GLU A 163 5.25 -19.13 -9.93
CA GLU A 163 6.35 -18.35 -10.50
C GLU A 163 6.28 -16.89 -10.05
N TYR A 164 5.09 -16.28 -10.09
CA TYR A 164 4.89 -14.92 -9.60
C TYR A 164 5.19 -14.81 -8.10
N LEU A 165 4.70 -15.73 -7.28
CA LEU A 165 4.97 -15.73 -5.84
C LEU A 165 6.47 -15.85 -5.52
N LYS A 166 7.19 -16.71 -6.26
CA LYS A 166 8.65 -16.82 -6.12
C LYS A 166 9.38 -15.53 -6.51
N LYS A 167 8.89 -14.80 -7.52
CA LYS A 167 9.43 -13.48 -7.88
C LYS A 167 9.23 -12.46 -6.76
N LEU A 168 8.08 -12.48 -6.08
CA LEU A 168 7.84 -11.64 -4.90
C LEU A 168 8.77 -12.02 -3.76
N GLN A 169 8.82 -13.31 -3.40
CA GLN A 169 9.64 -13.83 -2.31
C GLN A 169 11.13 -13.51 -2.49
N ALA A 170 11.65 -13.60 -3.72
CA ALA A 170 13.04 -13.28 -4.02
C ALA A 170 13.42 -11.81 -3.78
N ARG A 171 12.41 -10.92 -3.63
CA ARG A 171 12.60 -9.49 -3.35
C ARG A 171 12.48 -9.15 -1.87
N PHE A 172 12.16 -10.11 -1.00
CA PHE A 172 12.20 -9.89 0.44
C PHE A 172 13.66 -9.72 0.89
N ASP A 173 14.01 -8.50 1.25
CA ASP A 173 15.37 -8.07 1.55
C ASP A 173 15.43 -7.37 2.91
N PRO A 174 15.70 -8.08 4.02
CA PRO A 174 15.82 -7.47 5.34
C PRO A 174 17.02 -6.54 5.49
N GLY A 175 18.00 -6.58 4.57
CA GLY A 175 19.18 -5.73 4.61
C GLY A 175 18.93 -4.30 4.13
N MET A 176 17.76 -4.01 3.55
CA MET A 176 17.41 -2.67 3.07
C MET A 176 17.22 -1.63 4.19
N TYR A 177 17.18 -2.08 5.46
CA TYR A 177 16.99 -1.26 6.65
C TYR A 177 18.22 -1.23 7.59
N ASP A 178 19.34 -1.86 7.19
CA ASP A 178 20.61 -1.84 7.94
C ASP A 178 21.41 -0.53 7.76
#